data_AF-A0A9D3PJY3-F1
#
_entry.id   AF-A0A9D3PJY3-F1
#
_cell.length_a   1.000
_cell.length_b   1.000
_cell.length_c   1.000
_cell.angle_alpha   90.00
_cell.angle_beta   90.00
_cell.angle_gamma   90.00
#
_symmetry.space_group_name_H-M   'P 1'
#
loop_
_entity.id
_entity.type
_entity.pdbx_description
1 polymer ?
#
loop_
_entity_poly.entity_id
_entity_poly.type
_entity_poly.pdbx_seq_one_letter_code
_entity_poly.pdbx_strand_id
1 'polypeptide(L)'
;MKTLSVIVLHLLFVLHTEGWNDGGSVLLRDVQALTLYRGRYTNSRRTSPVPQLQCVGGSAGCSSFVPEVVQCQNKGWDGIDVQWECKTDMDNAYRFGRIEVSCEGFNHPDDPYILKGSCGLEYTLELTEQGRQRGGGSHGTGGFGDFASSFFQGSSDNRRHQGAGTCTTRAPRGQT
;
A
#
# COMPACT_ATOMS: atom_id res chain seq x y z
N MET A 1 -7.45 14.34 -68.53
CA MET A 1 -7.60 12.89 -68.28
C MET A 1 -6.29 12.25 -67.81
N LYS A 2 -5.15 12.46 -68.49
CA LYS A 2 -3.85 11.88 -68.10
C LYS A 2 -3.32 12.37 -66.74
N THR A 3 -3.54 13.63 -66.39
CA THR A 3 -3.11 14.23 -65.12
C THR A 3 -3.94 13.78 -63.91
N LEU A 4 -5.24 13.53 -64.09
CA LEU A 4 -6.10 12.96 -63.02
C LEU A 4 -5.66 11.54 -62.64
N SER A 5 -5.27 10.72 -63.62
CA SER A 5 -4.78 9.35 -63.34
C SER A 5 -3.48 9.33 -62.53
N VAL A 6 -2.58 10.30 -62.71
CA VAL A 6 -1.33 10.38 -61.93
C VAL A 6 -1.59 10.80 -60.48
N ILE A 7 -2.54 11.71 -60.25
CA ILE A 7 -2.92 12.16 -58.90
C ILE A 7 -3.61 11.03 -58.12
N VAL A 8 -4.46 10.24 -58.79
CA VAL A 8 -5.10 9.07 -58.17
C VAL A 8 -4.07 7.98 -57.83
N LEU A 9 -3.05 7.78 -58.65
CA LEU A 9 -1.97 6.81 -58.39
C LEU A 9 -1.09 7.22 -57.19
N HIS A 10 -0.82 8.53 -57.00
CA HIS A 10 -0.07 9.02 -55.84
C HIS A 10 -0.88 8.98 -54.54
N LEU A 11 -2.20 9.21 -54.59
CA LEU A 11 -3.08 9.06 -53.42
C LEU A 11 -3.17 7.60 -52.92
N LEU A 12 -3.01 6.62 -53.81
CA LEU A 12 -3.00 5.19 -53.45
C LEU A 12 -1.68 4.74 -52.78
N PHE A 13 -0.57 5.47 -52.95
CA PHE A 13 0.72 5.17 -52.32
C PHE A 13 0.84 5.71 -50.88
N VAL A 14 -0.03 6.62 -50.44
CA VAL A 14 0.07 7.27 -49.11
C VAL A 14 -0.72 6.50 -48.02
N LEU A 15 -1.45 5.44 -48.38
CA LEU A 15 -2.39 4.76 -47.47
C LEU A 15 -1.91 3.42 -46.89
N HIS A 16 -0.65 3.04 -47.07
CA HIS A 16 -0.08 1.84 -46.44
C HIS A 16 1.17 2.17 -45.63
N THR A 17 1.02 3.03 -44.61
CA THR A 17 1.89 2.91 -43.45
C THR A 17 1.36 1.76 -42.61
N GLU A 18 1.76 0.54 -42.97
CA GLU A 18 1.74 -0.59 -42.05
C GLU A 18 2.48 -0.12 -40.79
N GLY A 19 1.73 0.20 -39.74
CA GLY A 19 2.30 0.51 -38.44
C GLY A 19 3.17 -0.67 -38.07
N TRP A 20 4.48 -0.45 -37.96
CA TRP A 20 5.43 -1.51 -37.64
C TRP A 20 4.89 -2.25 -36.43
N ASN A 21 4.68 -3.55 -36.63
CA ASN A 21 4.22 -4.45 -35.60
C ASN A 21 5.38 -4.56 -34.60
N ASP A 22 5.48 -3.60 -33.68
CA ASP A 22 6.45 -3.62 -32.59
C ASP A 22 6.27 -4.99 -31.94
N GLY A 23 7.29 -5.86 -32.03
CA GLY A 23 7.22 -7.28 -31.70
C GLY A 23 6.97 -7.58 -30.22
N GLY A 24 6.25 -6.73 -29.49
CA GLY A 24 6.01 -6.79 -28.07
C GLY A 24 7.17 -6.27 -27.24
N SER A 25 8.24 -5.73 -27.84
CA SER A 25 9.41 -5.23 -27.12
C SER A 25 9.47 -3.71 -27.06
N VAL A 26 10.09 -3.18 -25.99
CA VAL A 26 10.41 -1.75 -25.83
C VAL A 26 11.69 -1.62 -25.01
N LEU A 27 12.54 -0.64 -25.31
CA LEU A 27 13.72 -0.35 -24.50
C LEU A 27 13.28 0.18 -23.12
N LEU A 28 13.73 -0.44 -22.02
CA LEU A 28 13.30 -0.07 -20.66
C LEU A 28 13.53 1.42 -20.38
N ARG A 29 14.67 1.95 -20.83
CA ARG A 29 15.05 3.36 -20.67
C ARG A 29 14.08 4.33 -21.35
N ASP A 30 13.41 3.93 -22.42
CA ASP A 30 12.48 4.77 -23.19
C ASP A 30 11.06 4.74 -22.63
N VAL A 31 10.78 3.87 -21.64
CA VAL A 31 9.50 3.84 -20.96
C VAL A 31 9.35 5.10 -20.11
N GLN A 32 8.39 5.95 -20.46
CA GLN A 32 8.20 7.24 -19.79
C GLN A 32 7.41 7.11 -18.49
N ALA A 33 6.39 6.25 -18.48
CA ALA A 33 5.52 6.06 -17.35
C ALA A 33 4.91 4.66 -17.33
N LEU A 34 4.56 4.22 -16.14
CA LEU A 34 3.79 2.99 -15.89
C LEU A 34 2.53 3.35 -15.12
N THR A 35 1.43 2.70 -15.46
CA THR A 35 0.18 2.77 -14.70
C THR A 35 -0.19 1.35 -14.30
N LEU A 36 -0.05 1.06 -13.01
CA LEU A 36 -0.16 -0.27 -12.45
C LEU A 36 -1.43 -0.35 -11.60
N TYR A 37 -2.18 -1.43 -11.75
CA TYR A 37 -3.49 -1.57 -11.13
C TYR A 37 -3.54 -2.76 -10.16
N ARG A 38 -4.30 -2.59 -9.09
CA ARG A 38 -4.59 -3.67 -8.15
C ARG A 38 -5.34 -4.80 -8.86
N GLY A 39 -4.99 -6.04 -8.49
CA GLY A 39 -5.66 -7.24 -9.01
C GLY A 39 -5.38 -7.55 -10.48
N ARG A 40 -4.58 -6.72 -11.18
CA ARG A 40 -4.08 -7.03 -12.52
C ARG A 40 -2.76 -7.75 -12.43
N TYR A 41 -2.50 -8.57 -13.45
CA TYR A 41 -1.27 -9.31 -13.62
C TYR A 41 -0.45 -8.73 -14.79
N THR A 42 0.86 -8.92 -14.72
CA THR A 42 1.79 -8.53 -15.78
C THR A 42 1.61 -9.41 -17.01
N ASN A 43 1.90 -8.87 -18.19
CA ASN A 43 2.12 -9.71 -19.36
C ASN A 43 3.36 -10.56 -19.11
N SER A 44 3.32 -11.82 -19.53
CA SER A 44 4.49 -12.68 -19.45
C SER A 44 4.58 -13.59 -20.67
N ARG A 45 5.82 -13.91 -21.05
CA ARG A 45 6.12 -14.80 -22.18
C ARG A 45 6.92 -16.02 -21.75
N ARG A 46 7.91 -15.83 -20.88
CA ARG A 46 8.84 -16.88 -20.44
C ARG A 46 8.59 -17.33 -19.01
N THR A 47 8.04 -16.47 -18.18
CA THR A 47 7.74 -16.74 -16.78
C THR A 47 6.22 -16.84 -16.57
N SER A 48 5.80 -17.01 -15.32
CA SER A 48 4.40 -16.89 -14.97
C SER A 48 4.05 -15.41 -14.75
N PRO A 49 2.86 -14.95 -15.18
CA PRO A 49 2.36 -13.63 -14.83
C PRO A 49 2.40 -13.39 -13.31
N VAL A 50 2.86 -12.21 -12.89
CA VAL A 50 2.90 -11.79 -11.48
C VAL A 50 1.95 -10.61 -11.25
N PRO A 51 1.51 -10.32 -10.01
CA PRO A 51 0.72 -9.13 -9.74
C PRO A 51 1.44 -7.84 -10.16
N GLN A 52 0.72 -6.89 -10.75
CA GLN A 52 1.28 -5.58 -11.09
C GLN A 52 1.66 -4.75 -9.87
N LEU A 53 0.94 -4.93 -8.75
CA LEU A 53 1.19 -4.26 -7.48
C LEU A 53 1.33 -5.33 -6.41
N GLN A 54 2.50 -5.36 -5.75
CA GLN A 54 2.79 -6.33 -4.71
C GLN A 54 3.33 -5.62 -3.46
N CYS A 55 2.56 -5.69 -2.37
CA CYS A 55 3.06 -5.27 -1.06
C CYS A 55 3.93 -6.39 -0.47
N VAL A 56 5.13 -6.03 -0.02
CA VAL A 56 6.11 -6.99 0.55
C VAL A 56 6.39 -6.74 2.05
N GLY A 57 5.78 -5.73 2.66
CA GLY A 57 5.87 -5.47 4.10
C GLY A 57 5.82 -4.00 4.47
N GLY A 58 6.55 -3.64 5.54
CA GLY A 58 6.66 -2.29 6.09
C GLY A 58 5.92 -2.11 7.42
N SER A 59 6.17 -0.99 8.10
CA SER A 59 5.64 -0.75 9.46
C SER A 59 4.11 -0.62 9.54
N ALA A 60 3.44 -0.30 8.42
CA ALA A 60 1.99 -0.28 8.37
C ALA A 60 1.39 -1.68 8.17
N GLY A 61 2.14 -2.61 7.59
CA GLY A 61 1.63 -3.90 7.13
C GLY A 61 0.77 -3.81 5.86
N CYS A 62 0.75 -4.90 5.08
CA CYS A 62 0.13 -4.92 3.76
C CYS A 62 -1.40 -4.96 3.75
N SER A 63 -2.04 -5.24 4.88
CA SER A 63 -3.50 -5.22 5.02
C SER A 63 -4.05 -3.83 5.36
N SER A 64 -3.21 -2.89 5.77
CA SER A 64 -3.65 -1.57 6.25
C SER A 64 -4.15 -0.68 5.12
N PHE A 65 -3.46 -0.70 3.97
CA PHE A 65 -3.87 0.02 2.77
C PHE A 65 -3.29 -0.65 1.53
N VAL A 66 -4.10 -0.79 0.50
CA VAL A 66 -3.66 -1.32 -0.81
C VAL A 66 -4.14 -0.33 -1.88
N PRO A 67 -3.22 0.34 -2.60
CA PRO A 67 -3.61 1.31 -3.62
C PRO A 67 -4.28 0.60 -4.80
N GLU A 68 -5.37 1.20 -5.31
CA GLU A 68 -6.06 0.69 -6.49
C GLU A 68 -5.27 0.93 -7.78
N VAL A 69 -4.55 2.06 -7.84
CA VAL A 69 -3.70 2.44 -8.97
C VAL A 69 -2.42 3.11 -8.47
N VAL A 70 -1.29 2.80 -9.09
CA VAL A 70 -0.01 3.50 -8.86
C VAL A 70 0.52 3.99 -10.20
N GLN A 71 0.88 5.27 -10.24
CA GLN A 71 1.52 5.89 -11.39
C GLN A 71 3.01 6.01 -11.11
N CYS A 72 3.84 5.34 -11.90
CA CYS A 72 5.29 5.51 -11.87
C CYS A 72 5.74 6.34 -13.06
N GLN A 73 6.65 7.29 -12.81
CA GLN A 73 7.27 8.13 -13.83
C GLN A 73 8.77 7.86 -13.86
N ASN A 74 9.32 7.74 -15.06
CA ASN A 74 10.75 7.67 -15.27
C ASN A 74 11.36 9.07 -15.04
N LYS A 75 12.25 9.20 -14.05
CA LYS A 75 12.96 10.44 -13.70
C LYS A 75 14.35 10.54 -14.28
N GLY A 76 14.79 9.52 -15.02
CA GLY A 76 16.09 9.47 -15.66
C GLY A 76 16.77 8.13 -15.49
N TRP A 77 18.07 8.14 -15.78
CA TRP A 77 18.94 6.96 -15.79
C TRP A 77 20.24 7.33 -15.07
N ASP A 78 20.68 6.50 -14.13
CA ASP A 78 21.89 6.76 -13.32
C ASP A 78 23.18 6.17 -13.91
N GLY A 79 23.07 5.47 -15.04
CA GLY A 79 24.16 4.72 -15.66
C GLY A 79 23.95 3.22 -15.62
N ILE A 80 23.11 2.73 -14.71
CA ILE A 80 22.86 1.31 -14.44
C ILE A 80 21.38 0.96 -14.58
N ASP A 81 20.47 1.77 -14.02
CA ASP A 81 19.02 1.51 -14.03
C ASP A 81 18.18 2.80 -14.12
N VAL A 82 16.91 2.63 -14.49
CA VAL A 82 15.90 3.69 -14.54
C VAL A 82 15.53 4.12 -13.13
N GLN A 83 15.51 5.44 -12.91
CA GLN A 83 15.12 6.04 -11.65
C GLN A 83 13.61 6.30 -11.66
N TRP A 84 12.84 5.44 -10.99
CA TRP A 84 11.38 5.53 -10.93
C TRP A 84 10.89 6.38 -9.76
N GLU A 85 9.95 7.30 -10.01
CA GLU A 85 9.14 7.94 -8.99
C GLU A 85 7.70 7.39 -9.07
N CYS A 86 7.25 6.65 -8.06
CA CYS A 86 5.90 6.10 -7.99
C CYS A 86 5.02 6.87 -7.00
N LYS A 87 3.81 7.23 -7.44
CA LYS A 87 2.82 8.00 -6.66
C LYS A 87 1.44 7.36 -6.75
N THR A 88 0.67 7.50 -5.68
CA THR A 88 -0.74 7.10 -5.59
C THR A 88 -1.44 7.99 -4.57
N ASP A 89 -2.77 8.01 -4.61
CA ASP A 89 -3.59 8.72 -3.63
C ASP A 89 -3.73 7.84 -2.38
N MET A 90 -3.18 8.30 -1.25
CA MET A 90 -3.22 7.60 0.03
C MET A 90 -3.36 8.60 1.18
N ASP A 91 -3.99 8.19 2.29
CA ASP A 91 -4.08 9.04 3.50
C ASP A 91 -2.68 9.39 4.02
N ASN A 92 -2.53 10.59 4.58
CA ASN A 92 -1.27 11.10 5.13
C ASN A 92 -0.69 10.24 6.26
N ALA A 93 -1.45 9.28 6.81
CA ALA A 93 -0.97 8.26 7.72
C ALA A 93 0.00 7.26 7.08
N TYR A 94 0.02 7.15 5.76
CA TYR A 94 0.82 6.17 5.02
C TYR A 94 1.78 6.85 4.04
N ARG A 95 2.86 6.14 3.73
CA ARG A 95 3.76 6.45 2.62
C ARG A 95 4.38 5.17 2.06
N PHE A 96 4.82 5.23 0.82
CA PHE A 96 5.73 4.20 0.31
C PHE A 96 7.06 4.25 1.06
N GLY A 97 7.57 3.06 1.41
CA GLY A 97 8.93 2.87 1.91
C GLY A 97 9.85 2.53 0.74
N ARG A 98 10.37 1.29 0.71
CA ARG A 98 11.12 0.79 -0.43
C ARG A 98 10.17 0.53 -1.60
N ILE A 99 10.58 0.94 -2.79
CA ILE A 99 9.90 0.62 -4.05
C ILE A 99 10.88 -0.04 -5.01
N GLU A 100 10.40 -0.98 -5.80
CA GLU A 100 11.18 -1.64 -6.85
C GLU A 100 10.27 -1.93 -8.04
N VAL A 101 10.60 -1.35 -9.20
CA VAL A 101 9.92 -1.65 -10.47
C VAL A 101 10.73 -2.72 -11.17
N SER A 102 10.07 -3.80 -11.57
CA SER A 102 10.71 -4.91 -12.30
C SER A 102 9.88 -5.28 -13.52
N CYS A 103 10.55 -5.50 -14.66
CA CYS A 103 9.94 -5.84 -15.93
C CYS A 103 10.60 -7.10 -16.50
N GLU A 104 9.82 -7.94 -17.20
CA GLU A 104 10.38 -9.11 -17.89
C GLU A 104 11.22 -8.66 -19.10
N GLY A 105 12.51 -8.99 -19.10
CA GLY A 105 13.39 -8.81 -20.25
C GLY A 105 12.91 -9.63 -21.46
N PHE A 106 12.99 -9.05 -22.65
CA PHE A 106 12.29 -9.55 -23.83
C PHE A 106 12.86 -10.89 -24.33
N ASN A 107 14.18 -11.01 -24.43
CA ASN A 107 14.84 -12.26 -24.81
C ASN A 107 15.43 -13.02 -23.61
N HIS A 108 15.98 -12.29 -22.63
CA HIS A 108 16.69 -12.80 -21.46
C HIS A 108 16.53 -11.85 -20.26
N PRO A 109 16.83 -12.26 -19.02
CA PRO A 109 16.57 -11.45 -17.82
C PRO A 109 17.29 -10.10 -17.79
N ASP A 110 18.51 -10.03 -18.35
CA ASP A 110 19.37 -8.83 -18.33
C ASP A 110 19.25 -7.99 -19.63
N ASP A 111 18.19 -8.21 -20.41
CA ASP A 111 17.97 -7.51 -21.68
C ASP A 111 17.59 -6.04 -21.43
N PRO A 112 18.25 -5.06 -22.09
CA PRO A 112 17.79 -3.67 -22.03
C PRO A 112 16.39 -3.49 -22.65
N TYR A 113 15.96 -4.40 -23.53
CA TYR A 113 14.59 -4.45 -24.02
C TYR A 113 13.72 -5.33 -23.14
N ILE A 114 12.53 -4.85 -22.82
CA ILE A 114 11.54 -5.54 -22.00
C ILE A 114 10.28 -5.87 -22.82
N LEU A 115 9.52 -6.85 -22.34
CA LEU A 115 8.20 -7.17 -22.85
C LEU A 115 7.19 -6.07 -22.48
N LYS A 116 6.43 -5.57 -23.46
CA LYS A 116 5.40 -4.54 -23.25
C LYS A 116 4.34 -5.04 -22.26
N GLY A 117 4.10 -4.25 -21.21
CA GLY A 117 3.14 -4.57 -20.16
C GLY A 117 3.61 -5.62 -19.14
N SER A 118 4.89 -5.99 -19.14
CA SER A 118 5.43 -6.95 -18.17
C SER A 118 5.90 -6.33 -16.85
N CYS A 119 5.89 -5.00 -16.73
CA CYS A 119 6.36 -4.31 -15.53
C CYS A 119 5.39 -4.43 -14.37
N GLY A 120 5.93 -4.69 -13.17
CA GLY A 120 5.23 -4.65 -11.89
C GLY A 120 6.00 -3.80 -10.87
N LEU A 121 5.34 -3.49 -9.76
CA LEU A 121 5.88 -2.73 -8.64
C LEU A 121 5.77 -3.54 -7.35
N GLU A 122 6.92 -3.80 -6.74
CA GLU A 122 7.01 -4.23 -5.35
C GLU A 122 7.20 -3.03 -4.44
N TYR A 123 6.46 -2.98 -3.34
CA TYR A 123 6.55 -1.84 -2.41
C TYR A 123 6.40 -2.27 -0.94
N THR A 124 7.03 -1.51 -0.04
CA THR A 124 6.68 -1.54 1.39
C THR A 124 5.79 -0.36 1.74
N LEU A 125 4.89 -0.58 2.71
CA LEU A 125 3.99 0.44 3.22
C LEU A 125 4.40 0.85 4.64
N GLU A 126 4.71 2.12 4.83
CA GLU A 126 5.19 2.66 6.09
C GLU A 126 4.15 3.58 6.74
N LEU A 127 4.04 3.53 8.07
CA LEU A 127 3.32 4.55 8.82
C LEU A 127 4.16 5.82 8.89
N THR A 128 3.52 6.94 8.55
CA THR A 128 4.07 8.27 8.86
C THR A 128 3.93 8.56 10.36
N GLU A 129 4.56 9.64 10.82
CA GLU A 129 4.42 10.09 12.20
C GLU A 129 2.94 10.31 12.59
N GLN A 130 2.14 10.88 11.68
CA GLN A 130 0.71 11.07 11.88
C GLN A 130 -0.04 9.73 12.01
N GLY A 131 0.31 8.75 11.17
CA GLY A 131 -0.29 7.41 11.25
C GLY A 131 0.02 6.71 12.58
N ARG A 132 1.26 6.86 13.08
CA ARG A 132 1.66 6.30 14.38
C ARG A 132 0.91 6.96 15.54
N GLN A 133 0.70 8.27 15.50
CA GLN A 133 -0.06 8.98 16.54
C GLN A 133 -1.54 8.56 16.57
N ARG A 134 -2.16 8.33 15.39
CA ARG A 134 -3.54 7.84 15.29
C ARG A 134 -3.70 6.40 15.82
N GLY A 135 -2.77 5.51 15.48
CA GLY A 135 -2.77 4.12 15.95
C GLY A 135 -2.34 3.96 17.41
N GLY A 136 -1.56 4.91 17.94
CA GLY A 136 -1.15 4.99 19.35
C GLY A 136 -2.21 5.60 20.27
N GLY A 137 -3.35 6.05 19.72
CA GLY A 137 -4.46 6.65 20.45
C GLY A 137 -5.34 5.66 21.23
N SER A 138 -4.82 4.47 21.57
CA SER A 138 -5.40 3.67 22.65
C SER A 138 -5.24 4.48 23.93
N HIS A 139 -6.29 5.22 24.20
CA HIS A 139 -6.53 6.06 25.35
C HIS A 139 -5.80 5.53 26.59
N GLY A 140 -4.71 6.19 26.93
CA GLY A 140 -4.40 6.50 28.31
C GLY A 140 -5.52 7.36 28.89
N THR A 141 -6.71 6.79 29.09
CA THR A 141 -7.71 7.26 30.05
C THR A 141 -7.32 6.89 31.48
N GLY A 142 -6.03 6.68 31.76
CA GLY A 142 -5.49 6.64 33.12
C GLY A 142 -5.30 8.05 33.70
N GLY A 143 -5.04 9.09 32.91
CA GLY A 143 -4.67 10.40 33.45
C GLY A 143 -5.78 11.16 34.19
N PHE A 144 -7.00 11.16 33.65
CA PHE A 144 -8.17 11.80 34.31
C PHE A 144 -9.01 10.79 35.09
N GLY A 145 -8.97 9.50 34.71
CA GLY A 145 -9.65 8.41 35.40
C GLY A 145 -9.01 8.08 36.76
N ASP A 146 -7.67 8.04 36.84
CA ASP A 146 -6.94 7.83 38.11
C ASP A 146 -6.97 9.06 39.03
N PHE A 147 -6.94 10.25 38.46
CA PHE A 147 -7.19 11.49 39.22
C PHE A 147 -8.62 11.48 39.79
N ALA A 148 -9.62 11.13 38.98
CA ALA A 148 -11.00 11.09 39.44
C ALA A 148 -11.19 9.98 40.49
N SER A 149 -10.67 8.78 40.26
CA SER A 149 -10.79 7.65 41.21
C SER A 149 -10.14 7.98 42.55
N SER A 150 -8.94 8.57 42.57
CA SER A 150 -8.27 9.00 43.81
C SER A 150 -9.02 10.11 44.56
N PHE A 151 -9.69 11.02 43.85
CA PHE A 151 -10.50 12.08 44.45
C PHE A 151 -11.84 11.57 45.02
N PHE A 152 -12.51 10.63 44.34
CA PHE A 152 -13.77 10.03 44.80
C PHE A 152 -13.57 8.96 45.90
N GLN A 153 -12.41 8.29 45.93
CA GLN A 153 -12.05 7.36 47.01
C GLN A 153 -11.82 8.12 48.35
N GLY A 154 -11.31 9.36 48.29
CA GLY A 154 -11.10 10.21 49.48
C GLY A 154 -12.36 10.81 50.11
N SER A 155 -13.51 10.76 49.41
CA SER A 155 -14.79 11.32 49.92
C SER A 155 -15.74 10.28 50.52
N SER A 156 -15.39 8.99 50.49
CA SER A 156 -16.27 7.91 50.96
C SER A 156 -15.88 7.27 52.29
N ASP A 157 -14.75 7.67 52.91
CA ASP A 157 -14.21 7.00 54.10
C ASP A 157 -14.50 7.75 55.41
N ASN A 158 -15.74 8.21 55.60
CA ASN A 158 -16.18 8.73 56.90
C ASN A 158 -17.64 8.42 57.25
N ARG A 159 -18.10 7.17 57.05
CA ARG A 159 -19.23 6.64 57.82
C ARG A 159 -19.12 5.13 58.01
N ARG A 160 -18.72 4.79 59.25
CA ARG A 160 -19.11 3.62 60.06
C ARG A 160 -17.90 2.79 60.47
N HIS A 161 -17.31 3.16 61.61
CA HIS A 161 -16.95 2.21 62.66
C HIS A 161 -16.72 2.98 63.98
N GLN A 162 -17.82 3.32 64.65
CA GLN A 162 -17.94 3.44 66.11
C GLN A 162 -19.19 2.59 66.43
N GLY A 163 -19.26 1.68 67.38
CA GLY A 163 -18.41 1.24 68.47
C GLY A 163 -19.36 0.50 69.43
N ALA A 164 -18.83 -0.49 70.15
CA ALA A 164 -19.35 -1.08 71.38
C ALA A 164 -20.64 -1.94 71.36
N GLY A 165 -20.59 -3.04 72.12
CA GLY A 165 -21.76 -3.56 72.84
C GLY A 165 -22.05 -5.06 72.75
N THR A 166 -21.38 -5.86 73.58
CA THR A 166 -21.77 -7.21 74.02
C THR A 166 -23.22 -7.30 74.53
N CYS A 167 -23.92 -8.41 74.26
CA CYS A 167 -24.71 -9.12 75.30
C CYS A 167 -25.10 -10.55 74.90
N THR A 168 -24.83 -11.47 75.82
CA THR A 168 -25.09 -12.91 75.83
C THR A 168 -26.56 -13.29 75.93
N THR A 169 -26.97 -14.43 75.36
CA THR A 169 -27.92 -15.35 76.03
C THR A 169 -27.75 -16.80 75.58
N ARG A 170 -27.98 -17.70 76.54
CA ARG A 170 -27.62 -19.12 76.64
C ARG A 170 -28.72 -20.03 76.07
N ALA A 171 -28.30 -21.25 75.69
CA ALA A 171 -29.04 -22.39 75.12
C ALA A 171 -30.26 -22.90 75.92
N PRO A 172 -30.98 -23.90 75.37
CA PRO A 172 -30.83 -25.24 75.95
C PRO A 172 -30.72 -26.42 74.94
N ARG A 173 -30.38 -27.58 75.50
CA ARG A 173 -30.03 -28.90 74.93
C ARG A 173 -31.23 -29.74 74.46
N GLY A 174 -30.93 -30.75 73.62
CA GLY A 174 -31.64 -32.05 73.50
C GLY A 174 -31.39 -32.68 72.13
N GLN A 175 -30.55 -33.72 72.00
CA GLN A 175 -30.89 -35.16 71.86
C GLN A 175 -31.82 -35.44 70.65
N THR A 176 -31.50 -36.32 69.71
CA THR A 176 -30.87 -37.66 69.79
C THR A 176 -29.91 -37.93 68.64
#